data_AF-A0A0K1E894-F1
#
_entry.id   AF-A0A0K1E894-F1
#
_cell.length_a   1.000
_cell.length_b   1.000
_cell.length_c   1.000
_cell.angle_alpha   90.00
_cell.angle_beta   90.00
_cell.angle_gamma   90.00
#
_symmetry.space_group_name_H-M   'P 1'
#
loop_
_entity.id
_entity.type
_entity.pdbx_description
1 polymer ?
#
loop_
_entity_poly.entity_id
_entity_poly.type
_entity_poly.pdbx_seq_one_letter_code
_entity_poly.pdbx_strand_id
1 'polypeptide(L)'
;MRTARSVSLLFALLGGVTGCSDPSHSIPPTAVARPGIADVAPADVAFSLCRARAASVRSEPDQGGAPAFEERRTTILGTARGEPLVLVREPRPTPDEVLTPAQQASRRAFEGSPRGKRVTLLKSRHRGDPAGLRALLLRDGYVYTSEPQDALAMVTALSLPELFDEPEVWLLRGKHKHRLRRVVEGRTPRTITTYRHAEGTLAGRRAELLFGDRLALTEDGLGSPLHRDLRSLAEDIGLDRVSVLHRTEHALVVELRVTPQPPLEAAPVHLEAVLASDGAALRLDCVLGDADQRALLTEAQRATAWKRRALMQMRATVDALVEEGNRFDRPLGEEGPDRDGQLRPVWMSAYLRGLSSFRVDEVSYPVFDPAGKPWPPQVCVDFVLDTYERAAGTWFTGQGMRAARVRGQLDFDDTGIPNRRGVLPLGDFAATRPDLFEVRRFQREERVPFGERRKFFQFLAERADDFKPGDIVAIHGLKRDERIHQHALLVEWSDPVTGFPAGLADQMKRPRRRTWEGIMAEAPKRSLYYRVRPSPELLRKLDPEPR
;
A
#
# COMPACT_ATOMS: atom_id res chain seq x y z
N MET A 1 36.26 21.12 -13.64
CA MET A 1 35.80 21.95 -14.75
C MET A 1 34.35 22.33 -14.48
N ARG A 2 34.12 23.63 -14.27
CA ARG A 2 32.82 24.26 -13.98
C ARG A 2 32.22 24.75 -15.29
N THR A 3 30.91 24.59 -15.48
CA THR A 3 30.10 25.57 -16.22
C THR A 3 28.68 25.58 -15.67
N ALA A 4 28.36 26.67 -14.98
CA ALA A 4 27.02 27.07 -14.58
C ALA A 4 26.28 27.71 -15.76
N ARG A 5 24.96 27.59 -15.80
CA ARG A 5 24.09 28.46 -16.59
C ARG A 5 23.00 29.02 -15.69
N SER A 6 23.14 30.31 -15.39
CA SER A 6 22.10 31.18 -14.83
C SER A 6 21.18 31.63 -15.96
N VAL A 7 19.87 31.63 -15.72
CA VAL A 7 18.91 32.45 -16.48
C VAL A 7 18.08 33.22 -15.47
N SER A 8 18.32 34.53 -15.41
CA SER A 8 17.47 35.50 -14.74
C SER A 8 16.45 36.01 -15.75
N LEU A 9 15.17 36.09 -15.35
CA LEU A 9 14.19 36.91 -16.04
C LEU A 9 13.58 37.91 -15.05
N LEU A 10 13.89 39.18 -15.31
CA LEU A 10 13.18 40.37 -14.81
C LEU A 10 11.82 40.46 -15.52
N PHE A 11 10.75 40.77 -14.79
CA PHE A 11 9.61 41.48 -15.36
C PHE A 11 9.26 42.68 -14.48
N ALA A 12 9.07 43.81 -15.18
CA ALA A 12 8.97 45.15 -14.64
C ALA A 12 7.53 45.53 -14.24
N LEU A 13 7.47 46.44 -13.26
CA LEU A 13 6.32 47.21 -12.81
C LEU A 13 5.87 48.28 -13.83
N LEU A 14 4.56 48.47 -13.94
CA LEU A 14 3.81 49.67 -14.38
C LEU A 14 2.42 49.55 -13.70
N GLY A 15 1.78 50.52 -13.03
CA GLY A 15 1.99 51.95 -12.88
C GLY A 15 0.67 52.71 -13.17
N GLY A 16 0.02 53.24 -12.12
CA GLY A 16 -1.04 54.29 -12.17
C GLY A 16 -2.42 53.87 -12.74
N VAL A 17 -3.57 54.49 -12.44
CA VAL A 17 -3.87 55.84 -11.94
C VAL A 17 -5.24 55.83 -11.25
N THR A 18 -5.35 56.60 -10.16
CA THR A 18 -6.55 56.99 -9.41
C THR A 18 -7.41 58.02 -10.14
N GLY A 19 -8.74 57.87 -10.12
CA GLY A 19 -9.67 58.92 -10.58
C GLY A 19 -10.98 58.89 -9.81
N CYS A 20 -11.13 59.80 -8.85
CA CYS A 20 -12.39 60.15 -8.19
C CYS A 20 -13.18 61.12 -9.08
N SER A 21 -14.50 60.94 -9.19
CA SER A 21 -15.43 61.99 -9.65
C SER A 21 -16.81 61.75 -9.02
N ASP A 22 -17.32 62.83 -8.43
CA ASP A 22 -18.49 62.98 -7.57
C ASP A 22 -19.82 63.13 -8.36
N PRO A 23 -20.99 63.20 -7.70
CA PRO A 23 -22.26 62.68 -8.21
C PRO A 23 -23.10 63.73 -8.94
N SER A 24 -23.69 63.35 -10.07
CA SER A 24 -24.76 64.11 -10.72
C SER A 24 -26.09 63.40 -10.56
N HIS A 25 -27.01 64.05 -9.85
CA HIS A 25 -28.43 63.71 -9.81
C HIS A 25 -29.03 63.69 -11.22
N SER A 26 -29.43 62.50 -11.67
CA SER A 26 -30.31 62.33 -12.84
C SER A 26 -31.53 61.51 -12.46
N ILE A 27 -32.69 62.12 -12.69
CA ILE A 27 -34.05 61.63 -12.48
C ILE A 27 -34.26 60.31 -13.25
N PRO A 28 -34.93 59.29 -12.66
CA PRO A 28 -35.03 57.96 -13.27
C PRO A 28 -35.96 57.99 -14.49
N PRO A 29 -35.54 57.47 -15.66
CA PRO A 29 -36.49 57.11 -16.70
C PRO A 29 -37.24 55.85 -16.27
N THR A 30 -38.57 55.92 -16.32
CA THR A 30 -39.50 54.80 -16.12
C THR A 30 -39.11 53.65 -17.05
N ALA A 31 -38.45 52.63 -16.52
CA ALA A 31 -38.05 51.45 -17.25
C ALA A 31 -39.30 50.61 -17.55
N VAL A 32 -39.68 50.59 -18.83
CA VAL A 32 -40.60 49.60 -19.38
C VAL A 32 -40.00 48.22 -19.11
N ALA A 33 -40.69 47.39 -18.33
CA ALA A 33 -40.32 46.00 -18.09
C ALA A 33 -40.27 45.27 -19.44
N ARG A 34 -39.06 45.08 -19.96
CA ARG A 34 -38.82 44.07 -20.99
C ARG A 34 -39.10 42.71 -20.36
N PRO A 35 -39.87 41.81 -21.00
CA PRO A 35 -39.96 40.43 -20.54
C PRO A 35 -38.54 39.90 -20.46
N GLY A 36 -38.13 39.49 -19.25
CA GLY A 36 -36.82 38.93 -19.01
C GLY A 36 -36.62 37.76 -19.96
N ILE A 37 -35.72 37.92 -20.91
CA ILE A 37 -35.03 36.77 -21.50
C ILE A 37 -34.37 36.14 -20.28
N ALA A 38 -34.91 35.02 -19.82
CA ALA A 38 -34.26 34.24 -18.79
C ALA A 38 -32.83 34.00 -19.29
N ASP A 39 -31.85 34.55 -18.58
CA ASP A 39 -30.44 34.24 -18.80
C ASP A 39 -30.33 32.72 -18.65
N VAL A 40 -30.33 32.02 -19.77
CA VAL A 40 -30.00 30.60 -19.82
C VAL A 40 -28.54 30.57 -19.39
N ALA A 41 -28.30 30.24 -18.13
CA ALA A 41 -26.96 30.05 -17.59
C ALA A 41 -26.18 29.20 -18.61
N PRO A 42 -24.99 29.64 -19.04
CA PRO A 42 -24.26 28.96 -20.10
C PRO A 42 -24.14 27.49 -19.75
N ALA A 43 -24.69 26.63 -20.63
CA ALA A 43 -24.72 25.20 -20.41
C ALA A 43 -23.30 24.70 -20.08
N ASP A 44 -23.18 23.91 -19.03
CA ASP A 44 -21.89 23.38 -18.58
C ASP A 44 -21.33 22.43 -19.65
N VAL A 45 -20.46 22.98 -20.52
CA VAL A 45 -19.85 22.26 -21.64
C VAL A 45 -19.03 21.08 -21.13
N ALA A 46 -18.31 21.22 -20.01
CA ALA A 46 -17.51 20.14 -19.44
C ALA A 46 -18.38 18.98 -18.97
N PHE A 47 -19.50 19.27 -18.30
CA PHE A 47 -20.48 18.25 -17.94
C PHE A 47 -21.07 17.55 -19.16
N SER A 48 -21.44 18.32 -20.20
CA SER A 48 -22.01 17.77 -21.43
C SER A 48 -21.04 16.85 -22.16
N LEU A 49 -19.76 17.24 -22.26
CA LEU A 49 -18.70 16.42 -22.83
C LEU A 49 -18.45 15.16 -22.00
N CYS A 50 -18.40 15.27 -20.67
CA CYS A 50 -18.21 14.10 -19.81
C CYS A 50 -19.39 13.13 -19.89
N ARG A 51 -20.62 13.65 -19.97
CA ARG A 51 -21.82 12.83 -20.18
C ARG A 51 -21.75 12.07 -21.50
N ALA A 52 -21.37 12.72 -22.58
CA ALA A 52 -21.18 12.07 -23.87
C ALA A 52 -20.08 11.00 -23.81
N ARG A 53 -18.97 11.29 -23.10
CA ARG A 53 -17.87 10.33 -22.88
C ARG A 53 -18.32 9.12 -22.08
N ALA A 54 -19.02 9.31 -20.97
CA ALA A 54 -19.56 8.23 -20.14
C ALA A 54 -20.57 7.37 -20.91
N ALA A 55 -21.45 7.99 -21.69
CA ALA A 55 -22.39 7.28 -22.55
C ALA A 55 -21.68 6.45 -23.62
N SER A 56 -20.63 7.00 -24.24
CA SER A 56 -19.78 6.26 -25.20
C SER A 56 -19.15 5.03 -24.55
N VAL A 57 -18.55 5.16 -23.35
CA VAL A 57 -17.96 4.02 -22.63
C VAL A 57 -19.04 2.99 -22.26
N ARG A 58 -20.21 3.42 -21.81
CA ARG A 58 -21.34 2.52 -21.48
C ARG A 58 -21.95 1.83 -22.70
N SER A 59 -21.77 2.39 -23.90
CA SER A 59 -22.22 1.76 -25.15
C SER A 59 -21.33 0.59 -25.59
N GLU A 60 -20.09 0.54 -25.11
CA GLU A 60 -19.21 -0.62 -25.29
C GLU A 60 -19.67 -1.78 -24.38
N PRO A 61 -19.52 -3.05 -24.81
CA PRO A 61 -19.85 -4.20 -23.98
C PRO A 61 -19.07 -4.21 -22.66
N ASP A 62 -19.78 -4.35 -21.53
CA ASP A 62 -19.12 -4.54 -20.23
C ASP A 62 -18.35 -5.87 -20.24
N GLN A 63 -17.10 -5.82 -19.81
CA GLN A 63 -16.21 -6.98 -19.70
C GLN A 63 -16.50 -7.84 -18.45
N GLY A 64 -17.37 -7.39 -17.54
CA GLY A 64 -17.94 -8.17 -16.45
C GLY A 64 -17.02 -8.38 -15.23
N GLY A 65 -15.74 -8.01 -15.34
CA GLY A 65 -14.79 -8.11 -14.25
C GLY A 65 -14.46 -9.54 -13.82
N ALA A 66 -14.18 -9.73 -12.53
CA ALA A 66 -13.91 -11.04 -11.95
C ALA A 66 -14.84 -11.30 -10.74
N PRO A 67 -16.13 -11.63 -10.97
CA PRO A 67 -17.14 -11.68 -9.91
C PRO A 67 -16.75 -12.60 -8.73
N ALA A 68 -16.18 -13.77 -9.01
CA ALA A 68 -15.75 -14.71 -7.97
C ALA A 68 -14.59 -14.17 -7.10
N PHE A 69 -13.70 -13.36 -7.70
CA PHE A 69 -12.68 -12.64 -6.93
C PHE A 69 -13.31 -11.51 -6.12
N GLU A 70 -14.20 -10.71 -6.73
CA GLU A 70 -14.83 -9.56 -6.05
C GLU A 70 -15.64 -10.00 -4.82
N GLU A 71 -16.39 -11.11 -4.89
CA GLU A 71 -17.11 -11.70 -3.74
C GLU A 71 -16.17 -12.04 -2.57
N ARG A 72 -14.91 -12.40 -2.87
CA ARG A 72 -13.93 -12.91 -1.90
C ARG A 72 -12.75 -11.97 -1.69
N ARG A 73 -12.79 -10.78 -2.29
CA ARG A 73 -11.68 -9.82 -2.41
C ARG A 73 -11.02 -9.55 -1.06
N THR A 74 -11.82 -9.21 -0.05
CA THR A 74 -11.37 -8.95 1.32
C THR A 74 -10.59 -10.14 1.90
N THR A 75 -11.12 -11.36 1.74
CA THR A 75 -10.45 -12.55 2.27
C THR A 75 -9.18 -12.86 1.50
N ILE A 76 -9.17 -12.70 0.17
CA ILE A 76 -7.97 -12.93 -0.65
C ILE A 76 -6.87 -11.93 -0.29
N LEU A 77 -7.18 -10.62 -0.29
CA LEU A 77 -6.23 -9.57 0.07
C LEU A 77 -5.79 -9.66 1.54
N GLY A 78 -6.65 -10.16 2.42
CA GLY A 78 -6.32 -10.43 3.82
C GLY A 78 -5.45 -11.66 4.04
N THR A 79 -5.35 -12.56 3.05
CA THR A 79 -4.64 -13.83 3.15
C THR A 79 -3.35 -13.82 2.35
N ALA A 80 -3.42 -13.49 1.06
CA ALA A 80 -2.30 -13.54 0.12
C ALA A 80 -1.70 -12.15 -0.11
N ARG A 81 -0.36 -12.06 -0.09
CA ARG A 81 0.34 -10.79 -0.38
C ARG A 81 0.13 -10.43 -1.84
N GLY A 82 -0.36 -9.24 -2.12
CA GLY A 82 -0.69 -8.77 -3.46
C GLY A 82 -0.98 -7.27 -3.45
N GLU A 83 -1.18 -6.72 -4.65
CA GLU A 83 -1.66 -5.35 -4.81
C GLU A 83 -3.17 -5.34 -5.02
N PRO A 84 -3.90 -4.33 -4.51
CA PRO A 84 -5.28 -4.12 -4.88
C PRO A 84 -5.36 -3.84 -6.37
N LEU A 85 -6.07 -4.69 -7.09
CA LEU A 85 -6.28 -4.55 -8.52
C LEU A 85 -7.75 -4.72 -8.84
N VAL A 86 -8.21 -4.09 -9.92
CA VAL A 86 -9.51 -4.39 -10.52
C VAL A 86 -9.26 -5.06 -11.85
N LEU A 87 -9.91 -6.20 -12.07
CA LEU A 87 -9.85 -6.90 -13.35
C LEU A 87 -10.98 -6.41 -14.25
N VAL A 88 -10.68 -6.14 -15.53
CA VAL A 88 -11.69 -5.87 -16.55
C VAL A 88 -12.47 -7.13 -16.89
N ARG A 89 -11.79 -8.29 -16.90
CA ARG A 89 -12.38 -9.63 -16.96
C ARG A 89 -11.54 -10.63 -16.16
N GLU A 90 -12.12 -11.76 -15.78
CA GLU A 90 -11.39 -12.82 -15.11
C GLU A 90 -10.27 -13.41 -16.02
N PRO A 91 -9.03 -13.58 -15.49
CA PRO A 91 -7.96 -14.27 -16.17
C PRO A 91 -8.33 -15.73 -16.48
N ARG A 92 -8.15 -16.13 -17.74
CA ARG A 92 -8.54 -17.46 -18.23
C ARG A 92 -7.42 -18.48 -18.00
N PRO A 93 -7.75 -19.73 -17.64
CA PRO A 93 -6.76 -20.81 -17.64
C PRO A 93 -6.30 -21.10 -19.07
N THR A 94 -5.11 -21.68 -19.22
CA THR A 94 -4.65 -22.21 -20.52
C THR A 94 -5.70 -23.17 -21.07
N PRO A 95 -6.13 -23.05 -22.34
CA PRO A 95 -7.12 -23.96 -22.91
C PRO A 95 -6.65 -25.42 -22.93
N ASP A 96 -7.56 -26.37 -22.76
CA ASP A 96 -7.22 -27.80 -22.66
C ASP A 96 -6.61 -28.34 -23.96
N GLU A 97 -6.99 -27.78 -25.12
CA GLU A 97 -6.45 -28.12 -26.44
C GLU A 97 -4.96 -27.77 -26.61
N VAL A 98 -4.44 -26.86 -25.78
CA VAL A 98 -3.00 -26.49 -25.75
C VAL A 98 -2.23 -27.36 -24.75
N LEU A 99 -2.93 -28.05 -23.85
CA LEU A 99 -2.30 -28.89 -22.83
C LEU A 99 -2.01 -30.30 -23.36
N THR A 100 -0.87 -30.84 -22.94
CA THR A 100 -0.58 -32.26 -23.15
C THR A 100 -1.56 -33.14 -22.35
N PRO A 101 -1.78 -34.41 -22.74
CA PRO A 101 -2.64 -35.33 -21.98
C PRO A 101 -2.26 -35.45 -20.49
N ALA A 102 -0.95 -35.42 -20.18
CA ALA A 102 -0.45 -35.46 -18.80
C ALA A 102 -0.78 -34.19 -18.00
N GLN A 103 -0.74 -33.02 -18.66
CA GLN A 103 -1.13 -31.74 -18.05
C GLN A 103 -2.65 -31.67 -17.85
N GLN A 104 -3.46 -32.13 -18.81
CA GLN A 104 -4.91 -32.24 -18.65
C GLN A 104 -5.28 -33.15 -17.47
N ALA A 105 -4.62 -34.31 -17.33
CA ALA A 105 -4.80 -35.19 -16.18
C ALA A 105 -4.40 -34.51 -14.86
N SER A 106 -3.33 -33.72 -14.88
CA SER A 106 -2.91 -32.92 -13.72
C SER A 106 -3.91 -31.83 -13.35
N ARG A 107 -4.52 -31.16 -14.34
CA ARG A 107 -5.59 -30.18 -14.13
C ARG A 107 -6.79 -30.81 -13.43
N ARG A 108 -7.31 -31.92 -13.95
CA ARG A 108 -8.44 -32.65 -13.32
C ARG A 108 -8.13 -33.04 -11.88
N ALA A 109 -6.91 -33.53 -11.64
CA ALA A 109 -6.47 -33.86 -10.28
C ALA A 109 -6.33 -32.62 -9.37
N PHE A 110 -5.88 -31.49 -9.91
CA PHE A 110 -5.79 -30.22 -9.17
C PHE A 110 -7.17 -29.70 -8.77
N GLU A 111 -8.14 -29.75 -9.68
CA GLU A 111 -9.53 -29.33 -9.43
C GLU A 111 -10.22 -30.18 -8.37
N GLY A 112 -9.97 -31.50 -8.36
CA GLY A 112 -10.47 -32.41 -7.33
C GLY A 112 -9.69 -32.41 -6.00
N SER A 113 -8.54 -31.72 -5.93
CA SER A 113 -7.69 -31.72 -4.73
C SER A 113 -8.15 -30.70 -3.67
N PRO A 114 -7.86 -30.93 -2.38
CA PRO A 114 -8.18 -29.98 -1.32
C PRO A 114 -7.56 -28.59 -1.55
N ARG A 115 -8.36 -27.54 -1.37
CA ARG A 115 -7.95 -26.13 -1.44
C ARG A 115 -6.77 -25.86 -0.50
N GLY A 116 -5.84 -25.02 -0.93
CA GLY A 116 -4.61 -24.69 -0.20
C GLY A 116 -3.53 -25.76 -0.26
N LYS A 117 -3.86 -27.03 -0.54
CA LYS A 117 -2.86 -28.10 -0.77
C LYS A 117 -2.58 -28.34 -2.24
N ARG A 118 -3.57 -28.10 -3.10
CA ARG A 118 -3.50 -28.41 -4.54
C ARG A 118 -2.36 -27.71 -5.27
N VAL A 119 -1.99 -26.48 -4.90
CA VAL A 119 -0.84 -25.77 -5.48
C VAL A 119 0.47 -26.49 -5.18
N THR A 120 0.71 -26.87 -3.92
CA THR A 120 1.93 -27.60 -3.51
C THR A 120 2.00 -28.99 -4.13
N LEU A 121 0.86 -29.70 -4.21
CA LEU A 121 0.79 -31.00 -4.87
C LEU A 121 1.12 -30.90 -6.35
N LEU A 122 0.58 -29.89 -7.04
CA LEU A 122 0.83 -29.66 -8.45
C LEU A 122 2.30 -29.29 -8.71
N LYS A 123 2.85 -28.37 -7.90
CA LYS A 123 4.29 -28.05 -7.90
C LYS A 123 5.16 -29.29 -7.76
N SER A 124 4.83 -30.18 -6.83
CA SER A 124 5.60 -31.42 -6.61
C SER A 124 5.56 -32.34 -7.83
N ARG A 125 4.39 -32.47 -8.47
CA ARG A 125 4.19 -33.31 -9.65
C ARG A 125 4.92 -32.79 -10.90
N HIS A 126 5.01 -31.47 -11.06
CA HIS A 126 5.67 -30.81 -12.20
C HIS A 126 7.07 -30.32 -11.83
N ARG A 127 7.74 -31.00 -10.89
CA ARG A 127 9.11 -30.67 -10.51
C ARG A 127 10.05 -30.95 -11.69
N GLY A 128 10.73 -29.92 -12.17
CA GLY A 128 11.57 -30.01 -13.37
C GLY A 128 10.82 -29.77 -14.69
N ASP A 129 9.53 -29.41 -14.63
CA ASP A 129 8.76 -28.91 -15.78
C ASP A 129 8.15 -27.54 -15.46
N PRO A 130 8.96 -26.45 -15.45
CA PRO A 130 8.45 -25.11 -15.15
C PRO A 130 7.39 -24.66 -16.17
N ALA A 131 7.55 -25.00 -17.45
CA ALA A 131 6.62 -24.61 -18.50
C ALA A 131 5.23 -25.24 -18.28
N GLY A 132 5.17 -26.53 -17.97
CA GLY A 132 3.92 -27.22 -17.65
C GLY A 132 3.28 -26.73 -16.35
N LEU A 133 4.09 -26.51 -15.31
CA LEU A 133 3.59 -25.93 -14.06
C LEU A 133 2.97 -24.55 -14.29
N ARG A 134 3.63 -23.72 -15.11
CA ARG A 134 3.19 -22.37 -15.45
C ARG A 134 1.91 -22.39 -16.29
N ALA A 135 1.78 -23.28 -17.28
CA ALA A 135 0.57 -23.46 -18.07
C ALA A 135 -0.66 -23.90 -17.23
N LEU A 136 -0.42 -24.61 -16.12
CA LEU A 136 -1.48 -25.09 -15.23
C LEU A 136 -1.84 -24.10 -14.12
N LEU A 137 -0.89 -23.33 -13.62
CA LEU A 137 -1.10 -22.39 -12.50
C LEU A 137 -1.37 -20.95 -12.92
N LEU A 138 -0.70 -20.45 -13.96
CA LEU A 138 -0.90 -19.08 -14.40
C LEU A 138 -2.11 -18.99 -15.33
N ARG A 139 -2.92 -17.96 -15.14
CA ARG A 139 -4.13 -17.68 -15.93
C ARG A 139 -3.91 -16.41 -16.72
N ASP A 140 -3.87 -16.46 -18.05
CA ASP A 140 -3.42 -15.34 -18.90
C ASP A 140 -2.07 -14.73 -18.45
N GLY A 141 -1.19 -15.56 -17.87
CA GLY A 141 0.09 -15.15 -17.28
C GLY A 141 0.01 -14.59 -15.85
N TYR A 142 -1.18 -14.52 -15.25
CA TYR A 142 -1.40 -14.01 -13.90
C TYR A 142 -1.23 -15.06 -12.81
N VAL A 143 -0.63 -14.63 -11.69
CA VAL A 143 -0.72 -15.30 -10.39
C VAL A 143 -2.10 -15.03 -9.80
N TYR A 144 -3.09 -15.78 -10.26
CA TYR A 144 -4.49 -15.50 -9.94
C TYR A 144 -5.30 -16.76 -9.63
N THR A 145 -6.19 -16.63 -8.65
CA THR A 145 -7.23 -17.59 -8.28
C THR A 145 -8.28 -16.86 -7.44
N SER A 146 -9.55 -17.24 -7.57
CA SER A 146 -10.65 -16.76 -6.73
C SER A 146 -10.78 -17.54 -5.41
N GLU A 147 -9.87 -18.48 -5.12
CA GLU A 147 -9.87 -19.24 -3.88
C GLU A 147 -8.78 -18.72 -2.89
N PRO A 148 -9.16 -18.15 -1.74
CA PRO A 148 -8.21 -17.57 -0.79
C PRO A 148 -7.06 -18.48 -0.36
N GLN A 149 -7.32 -19.77 -0.07
CA GLN A 149 -6.24 -20.65 0.39
C GLN A 149 -5.26 -21.00 -0.73
N ASP A 150 -5.72 -21.04 -1.98
CA ASP A 150 -4.82 -21.24 -3.11
C ASP A 150 -4.05 -19.97 -3.44
N ALA A 151 -4.66 -18.79 -3.31
CA ALA A 151 -3.95 -17.52 -3.45
C ALA A 151 -2.78 -17.45 -2.46
N LEU A 152 -3.02 -17.84 -1.20
CA LEU A 152 -1.96 -17.97 -0.20
C LEU A 152 -0.89 -18.98 -0.61
N ALA A 153 -1.31 -20.17 -1.05
CA ALA A 153 -0.37 -21.22 -1.44
C ALA A 153 0.48 -20.79 -2.66
N MET A 154 -0.09 -20.08 -3.63
CA MET A 154 0.66 -19.55 -4.78
C MET A 154 1.78 -18.61 -4.34
N VAL A 155 1.52 -17.66 -3.44
CA VAL A 155 2.52 -16.65 -3.04
C VAL A 155 3.49 -17.12 -1.94
N THR A 156 3.23 -18.27 -1.31
CA THR A 156 4.07 -18.80 -0.23
C THR A 156 4.82 -20.07 -0.62
N ALA A 157 4.25 -20.89 -1.50
CA ALA A 157 4.83 -22.16 -1.91
C ALA A 157 5.52 -22.11 -3.28
N LEU A 158 5.25 -21.11 -4.11
CA LEU A 158 5.91 -20.96 -5.42
C LEU A 158 7.02 -19.92 -5.36
N SER A 159 8.02 -20.11 -6.21
CA SER A 159 9.05 -19.12 -6.51
C SER A 159 9.26 -19.01 -8.02
N LEU A 160 9.80 -17.87 -8.47
CA LEU A 160 10.04 -17.64 -9.90
C LEU A 160 10.92 -18.73 -10.56
N PRO A 161 12.00 -19.26 -9.93
CA PRO A 161 12.77 -20.38 -10.48
C PRO A 161 12.00 -21.69 -10.64
N GLU A 162 10.84 -21.84 -10.00
CA GLU A 162 9.99 -23.01 -10.18
C GLU A 162 9.04 -22.84 -11.37
N LEU A 163 8.83 -21.60 -11.83
CA LEU A 163 7.96 -21.26 -12.95
C LEU A 163 8.76 -20.95 -14.23
N PHE A 164 10.05 -20.64 -14.11
CA PHE A 164 10.89 -20.17 -15.21
C PHE A 164 12.34 -20.64 -15.09
N ASP A 165 12.90 -21.09 -16.20
CA ASP A 165 14.33 -21.38 -16.36
C ASP A 165 15.05 -20.37 -17.27
N GLU A 166 14.30 -19.48 -17.89
CA GLU A 166 14.76 -18.47 -18.80
C GLU A 166 15.73 -17.50 -18.09
N PRO A 167 16.81 -17.03 -18.76
CA PRO A 167 17.78 -16.14 -18.13
C PRO A 167 17.16 -14.78 -17.75
N GLU A 168 16.10 -14.39 -18.45
CA GLU A 168 15.37 -13.16 -18.24
C GLU A 168 13.86 -13.42 -18.37
N VAL A 169 13.07 -12.76 -17.52
CA VAL A 169 11.61 -12.74 -17.58
C VAL A 169 11.09 -11.35 -17.27
N TRP A 170 9.83 -11.09 -17.63
CA TRP A 170 9.17 -9.82 -17.40
C TRP A 170 8.00 -9.98 -16.43
N LEU A 171 7.88 -9.03 -15.51
CA LEU A 171 6.84 -8.97 -14.49
C LEU A 171 6.09 -7.64 -14.59
N LEU A 172 4.76 -7.68 -14.67
CA LEU A 172 3.88 -6.52 -14.50
C LEU A 172 3.23 -6.58 -13.12
N ARG A 173 3.46 -5.55 -12.30
CA ARG A 173 2.88 -5.35 -10.97
C ARG A 173 2.30 -3.93 -10.87
N GLY A 174 1.00 -3.84 -10.66
CA GLY A 174 0.27 -2.58 -10.82
C GLY A 174 0.57 -1.99 -12.21
N LYS A 175 0.82 -0.69 -12.28
CA LYS A 175 1.22 -0.04 -13.55
C LYS A 175 2.68 -0.29 -13.98
N HIS A 176 3.51 -0.98 -13.19
CA HIS A 176 4.96 -1.06 -13.42
C HIS A 176 5.40 -2.38 -14.04
N LYS A 177 6.16 -2.28 -15.14
CA LYS A 177 6.88 -3.41 -15.72
C LYS A 177 8.27 -3.51 -15.09
N HIS A 178 8.70 -4.73 -14.82
CA HIS A 178 9.99 -5.05 -14.25
C HIS A 178 10.66 -6.15 -15.08
N ARG A 179 11.89 -5.87 -15.51
CA ARG A 179 12.77 -6.87 -16.08
C ARG A 179 13.50 -7.61 -14.97
N LEU A 180 13.43 -8.93 -14.98
CA LEU A 180 14.01 -9.80 -13.96
C LEU A 180 15.07 -10.69 -14.57
N ARG A 181 16.24 -10.77 -13.92
CA ARG A 181 17.35 -11.64 -14.33
C ARG A 181 17.53 -12.80 -13.38
N ARG A 182 17.74 -13.98 -13.94
CA ARG A 182 18.04 -15.20 -13.19
C ARG A 182 19.49 -15.13 -12.67
N VAL A 183 19.68 -15.36 -11.39
CA VAL A 183 20.99 -15.35 -10.72
C VAL A 183 21.13 -16.62 -9.89
N VAL A 184 22.27 -17.29 -10.04
CA VAL A 184 22.67 -18.44 -9.21
C VAL A 184 23.69 -17.95 -8.20
N GLU A 185 23.37 -18.04 -6.92
CA GLU A 185 24.21 -17.55 -5.82
C GLU A 185 24.57 -18.66 -4.84
N GLY A 186 25.70 -18.51 -4.16
CA GLY A 186 26.20 -19.47 -3.19
C GLY A 186 27.30 -20.37 -3.75
N ARG A 187 27.88 -21.20 -2.87
CA ARG A 187 28.90 -22.19 -3.23
C ARG A 187 28.29 -23.58 -3.18
N THR A 188 28.65 -24.44 -4.12
CA THR A 188 28.25 -25.85 -4.16
C THR A 188 28.52 -26.51 -2.80
N PRO A 189 27.56 -27.26 -2.21
CA PRO A 189 26.27 -27.69 -2.74
C PRO A 189 25.09 -26.74 -2.44
N ARG A 190 25.33 -25.56 -1.86
CA ARG A 190 24.30 -24.62 -1.40
C ARG A 190 23.97 -23.53 -2.43
N THR A 191 23.97 -23.88 -3.73
CA THR A 191 23.59 -22.92 -4.78
C THR A 191 22.08 -22.67 -4.75
N ILE A 192 21.69 -21.41 -4.66
CA ILE A 192 20.29 -20.96 -4.70
C ILE A 192 20.09 -20.20 -6.00
N THR A 193 19.13 -20.65 -6.81
CA THR A 193 18.67 -19.90 -7.97
C THR A 193 17.61 -18.91 -7.52
N THR A 194 17.71 -17.66 -7.96
CA THR A 194 16.71 -16.62 -7.72
C THR A 194 16.54 -15.75 -8.97
N TYR A 195 15.46 -14.97 -9.03
CA TYR A 195 15.33 -13.86 -9.97
C TYR A 195 15.52 -12.56 -9.20
N ARG A 196 16.26 -11.62 -9.79
CA ARG A 196 16.50 -10.28 -9.24
C ARG A 196 16.06 -9.22 -10.24
N HIS A 197 15.57 -8.09 -9.76
CA HIS A 197 15.25 -6.96 -10.61
C HIS A 197 16.53 -6.48 -11.32
N ALA A 198 16.46 -6.29 -12.64
CA ALA A 198 17.60 -5.90 -13.44
C ALA A 198 17.94 -4.41 -13.33
N GLU A 199 16.94 -3.57 -13.07
CA GLU A 199 17.03 -2.12 -13.12
C GLU A 199 16.02 -1.40 -12.21
N GLY A 200 16.10 -0.07 -12.17
CA GLY A 200 15.25 0.80 -11.35
C GLY A 200 15.65 0.82 -9.87
N THR A 201 14.76 1.35 -9.03
CA THR A 201 14.95 1.46 -7.58
C THR A 201 15.06 0.11 -6.87
N LEU A 202 14.65 -0.97 -7.54
CA LEU A 202 14.72 -2.33 -7.02
C LEU A 202 15.93 -3.12 -7.54
N ALA A 203 16.80 -2.53 -8.37
CA ALA A 203 17.90 -3.23 -9.03
C ALA A 203 18.72 -4.10 -8.06
N GLY A 204 18.98 -5.34 -8.46
CA GLY A 204 19.69 -6.32 -7.64
C GLY A 204 18.86 -6.91 -6.50
N ARG A 205 17.67 -6.40 -6.16
CA ARG A 205 16.81 -7.01 -5.14
C ARG A 205 16.16 -8.29 -5.67
N ARG A 206 16.03 -9.30 -4.80
CA ARG A 206 15.32 -10.54 -5.12
C ARG A 206 13.85 -10.23 -5.39
N ALA A 207 13.34 -10.69 -6.53
CA ALA A 207 11.94 -10.61 -6.87
C ALA A 207 11.15 -11.69 -6.11
N GLU A 208 10.06 -11.28 -5.48
CA GLU A 208 9.09 -12.16 -4.85
C GLU A 208 7.83 -12.22 -5.71
N LEU A 209 7.18 -13.39 -5.72
CA LEU A 209 5.90 -13.58 -6.38
C LEU A 209 4.77 -13.07 -5.49
N LEU A 210 3.94 -12.17 -6.03
CA LEU A 210 2.75 -11.64 -5.35
C LEU A 210 1.48 -12.03 -6.11
N PHE A 211 0.37 -12.05 -5.39
CA PHE A 211 -0.95 -12.26 -5.98
C PHE A 211 -1.28 -11.09 -6.90
N GLY A 212 -1.75 -11.40 -8.11
CA GLY A 212 -2.05 -10.40 -9.13
C GLY A 212 -0.90 -10.05 -10.06
N ASP A 213 0.33 -10.49 -9.76
CA ASP A 213 1.47 -10.35 -10.68
C ASP A 213 1.15 -11.02 -12.03
N ARG A 214 1.45 -10.34 -13.14
CA ARG A 214 1.43 -10.93 -14.49
C ARG A 214 2.84 -11.14 -14.98
N LEU A 215 3.14 -12.32 -15.50
CA LEU A 215 4.46 -12.71 -15.95
C LEU A 215 4.47 -13.07 -17.43
N ALA A 216 5.56 -12.77 -18.11
CA ALA A 216 5.80 -13.13 -19.51
C ALA A 216 7.30 -13.36 -19.77
N LEU A 217 7.60 -14.03 -20.89
CA LEU A 217 8.99 -14.25 -21.33
C LEU A 217 9.57 -13.02 -22.04
N THR A 218 8.71 -12.17 -22.60
CA THR A 218 9.07 -10.94 -23.31
C THR A 218 8.26 -9.76 -22.76
N GLU A 219 8.76 -8.54 -22.96
CA GLU A 219 8.04 -7.34 -22.54
C GLU A 219 6.69 -7.20 -23.26
N ASP A 220 6.65 -7.47 -24.57
CA ASP A 220 5.44 -7.40 -25.38
C ASP A 220 4.38 -8.41 -24.93
N GLY A 221 4.79 -9.53 -24.34
CA GLY A 221 3.89 -10.51 -23.73
C GLY A 221 3.10 -9.96 -22.53
N LEU A 222 3.52 -8.83 -21.97
CA LEU A 222 2.76 -8.09 -20.95
C LEU A 222 1.78 -7.06 -21.54
N GLY A 223 1.69 -6.95 -22.88
CA GLY A 223 0.72 -6.11 -23.57
C GLY A 223 -0.73 -6.42 -23.19
N SER A 224 -1.59 -5.41 -23.25
CA SER A 224 -3.03 -5.50 -22.93
C SER A 224 -3.33 -6.17 -21.58
N PRO A 225 -2.87 -5.59 -20.45
CA PRO A 225 -3.17 -6.15 -19.13
C PRO A 225 -4.66 -6.13 -18.83
N LEU A 226 -5.13 -7.15 -18.10
CA LEU A 226 -6.51 -7.26 -17.64
C LEU A 226 -6.76 -6.47 -16.36
N HIS A 227 -5.71 -6.15 -15.60
CA HIS A 227 -5.84 -5.47 -14.33
C HIS A 227 -5.71 -3.95 -14.50
N ARG A 228 -6.29 -3.20 -13.57
CA ARG A 228 -6.20 -1.74 -13.46
C ARG A 228 -5.73 -1.37 -12.05
N ASP A 229 -4.71 -0.51 -12.00
CA ASP A 229 -4.06 -0.09 -10.76
C ASP A 229 -4.83 1.07 -10.10
N LEU A 230 -5.93 0.72 -9.43
CA LEU A 230 -6.72 1.69 -8.67
C LEU A 230 -5.98 2.21 -7.44
N ARG A 231 -5.01 1.47 -6.89
CA ARG A 231 -4.25 1.93 -5.72
C ARG A 231 -3.43 3.16 -6.09
N SER A 232 -2.62 3.06 -7.15
CA SER A 232 -1.84 4.20 -7.64
C SER A 232 -2.74 5.40 -7.96
N LEU A 233 -3.87 5.17 -8.62
CA LEU A 233 -4.83 6.25 -8.88
C LEU A 233 -5.34 6.87 -7.56
N ALA A 234 -5.81 6.07 -6.61
CA ALA A 234 -6.31 6.58 -5.33
C ALA A 234 -5.25 7.38 -4.56
N GLU A 235 -3.97 7.00 -4.66
CA GLU A 235 -2.85 7.76 -4.10
C GLU A 235 -2.60 9.08 -4.84
N ASP A 236 -2.71 9.09 -6.16
CA ASP A 236 -2.50 10.29 -6.98
C ASP A 236 -3.62 11.32 -6.74
N ILE A 237 -4.88 10.88 -6.78
CA ILE A 237 -6.06 11.77 -6.71
C ILE A 237 -6.73 11.85 -5.33
N GLY A 238 -6.32 11.07 -4.34
CA GLY A 238 -6.81 11.22 -2.96
C GLY A 238 -8.23 10.78 -2.69
N LEU A 239 -8.66 9.68 -3.31
CA LEU A 239 -10.00 9.13 -3.10
C LEU A 239 -10.07 8.22 -1.88
N ASP A 240 -11.26 8.15 -1.27
CA ASP A 240 -11.51 7.21 -0.16
C ASP A 240 -11.94 5.83 -0.67
N ARG A 241 -12.88 5.79 -1.62
CA ARG A 241 -13.40 4.57 -2.24
C ARG A 241 -13.72 4.77 -3.72
N VAL A 242 -13.73 3.65 -4.45
CA VAL A 242 -14.17 3.57 -5.85
C VAL A 242 -15.10 2.39 -6.02
N SER A 243 -16.31 2.63 -6.52
CA SER A 243 -17.24 1.60 -6.97
C SER A 243 -17.19 1.55 -8.50
N VAL A 244 -16.91 0.39 -9.08
CA VAL A 244 -16.81 0.27 -10.54
C VAL A 244 -18.18 -0.11 -11.12
N LEU A 245 -18.74 0.81 -11.92
CA LEU A 245 -20.10 0.73 -12.49
C LEU A 245 -20.11 0.08 -13.87
N HIS A 246 -19.08 0.28 -14.68
CA HIS A 246 -18.94 -0.29 -16.04
C HIS A 246 -17.46 -0.49 -16.38
N ARG A 247 -17.11 -1.58 -17.06
CA ARG A 247 -15.72 -1.89 -17.42
C ARG A 247 -15.60 -2.16 -18.91
N THR A 248 -14.71 -1.44 -19.58
CA THR A 248 -14.30 -1.77 -20.94
C THR A 248 -12.80 -2.05 -20.99
N GLU A 249 -12.28 -2.40 -22.17
CA GLU A 249 -10.83 -2.57 -22.33
C GLU A 249 -10.08 -1.25 -22.09
N HIS A 250 -10.69 -0.11 -22.42
CA HIS A 250 -9.98 1.18 -22.46
C HIS A 250 -10.45 2.18 -21.41
N ALA A 251 -11.57 1.93 -20.72
CA ALA A 251 -12.08 2.84 -19.70
C ALA A 251 -12.90 2.12 -18.62
N LEU A 252 -13.04 2.79 -17.48
CA LEU A 252 -13.97 2.44 -16.43
C LEU A 252 -14.96 3.59 -16.24
N VAL A 253 -16.23 3.28 -16.06
CA VAL A 253 -17.16 4.22 -15.40
C VAL A 253 -17.26 3.82 -13.94
N VAL A 254 -17.06 4.78 -13.07
CA VAL A 254 -16.93 4.55 -11.63
C VAL A 254 -17.74 5.58 -10.85
N GLU A 255 -18.09 5.23 -9.63
CA GLU A 255 -18.49 6.18 -8.60
C GLU A 255 -17.32 6.37 -7.64
N LEU A 256 -16.91 7.62 -7.46
CA LEU A 256 -15.85 8.04 -6.56
C LEU A 256 -16.47 8.51 -5.24
N ARG A 257 -16.02 7.94 -4.13
CA ARG A 257 -16.33 8.47 -2.79
C ARG A 257 -15.22 9.39 -2.34
N VAL A 258 -15.59 10.63 -2.05
CA VAL A 258 -14.69 11.67 -1.56
C VAL A 258 -15.24 12.22 -0.26
N THR A 259 -14.42 12.25 0.78
CA THR A 259 -14.77 12.86 2.06
C THR A 259 -14.13 14.24 2.15
N PRO A 260 -14.93 15.33 2.06
CA PRO A 260 -14.42 16.67 2.27
C PRO A 260 -13.71 16.79 3.63
N GLN A 261 -12.62 17.56 3.68
CA GLN A 261 -11.93 17.83 4.93
C GLN A 261 -12.56 19.04 5.65
N PRO A 262 -12.40 19.16 6.98
CA PRO A 262 -12.85 20.33 7.74
C PRO A 262 -12.41 21.66 7.10
N PRO A 263 -13.21 22.74 7.22
CA PRO A 263 -14.37 22.89 8.11
C PRO A 263 -15.68 22.27 7.59
N LEU A 264 -15.67 21.73 6.37
CA LEU A 264 -16.82 21.00 5.84
C LEU A 264 -16.89 19.62 6.55
N GLU A 265 -17.49 19.57 7.74
CA GLU A 265 -18.00 18.31 8.33
C GLU A 265 -19.18 17.81 7.49
N ALA A 266 -18.91 17.49 6.23
CA ALA A 266 -19.90 17.06 5.26
C ALA A 266 -19.88 15.53 5.17
N ALA A 267 -21.05 14.97 4.88
CA ALA A 267 -21.14 13.57 4.49
C ALA A 267 -20.24 13.31 3.26
N PRO A 268 -19.72 12.08 3.11
CA PRO A 268 -19.00 11.71 1.89
C PRO A 268 -19.84 12.01 0.64
N VAL A 269 -19.20 12.59 -0.36
CA VAL A 269 -19.82 12.88 -1.66
C VAL A 269 -19.49 11.76 -2.62
N HIS A 270 -20.50 11.34 -3.38
CA HIS A 270 -20.40 10.32 -4.41
C HIS A 270 -20.47 10.98 -5.78
N LEU A 271 -19.44 10.79 -6.60
CA LEU A 271 -19.31 11.43 -7.90
C LEU A 271 -19.11 10.36 -8.98
N GLU A 272 -19.98 10.30 -9.98
CA GLU A 272 -19.72 9.46 -11.14
C GLU A 272 -18.57 10.07 -11.97
N ALA A 273 -17.68 9.23 -12.48
CA ALA A 273 -16.54 9.65 -13.27
C ALA A 273 -16.15 8.60 -14.32
N VAL A 274 -15.42 9.06 -15.33
CA VAL A 274 -14.77 8.20 -16.32
C VAL A 274 -13.28 8.14 -15.99
N LEU A 275 -12.75 6.92 -15.87
CA LEU A 275 -11.33 6.67 -15.77
C LEU A 275 -10.83 6.11 -17.10
N ALA A 276 -9.92 6.81 -17.75
CA ALA A 276 -9.25 6.28 -18.94
C ALA A 276 -8.13 5.32 -18.52
N SER A 277 -7.97 4.23 -19.27
CA SER A 277 -6.93 3.23 -19.06
C SER A 277 -5.83 3.36 -20.11
N ASP A 278 -4.57 3.36 -19.68
CA ASP A 278 -3.41 3.14 -20.53
C ASP A 278 -2.69 1.88 -20.03
N GLY A 279 -2.98 0.76 -20.67
CA GLY A 279 -2.65 -0.56 -20.13
C GLY A 279 -3.24 -0.76 -18.73
N ALA A 280 -2.37 -0.92 -17.74
CA ALA A 280 -2.77 -1.09 -16.33
C ALA A 280 -2.93 0.24 -15.58
N ALA A 281 -2.33 1.32 -16.10
CA ALA A 281 -2.44 2.64 -15.48
C ALA A 281 -3.84 3.21 -15.70
N LEU A 282 -4.32 3.94 -14.69
CA LEU A 282 -5.57 4.69 -14.77
C LEU A 282 -5.30 6.18 -14.61
N ARG A 283 -6.13 6.99 -15.27
CA ARG A 283 -6.20 8.43 -15.07
C ARG A 283 -7.66 8.86 -14.96
N LEU A 284 -7.93 9.85 -14.12
CA LEU A 284 -9.24 10.51 -14.09
C LEU A 284 -9.40 11.31 -15.40
N ASP A 285 -10.31 10.87 -16.27
CA ASP A 285 -10.57 11.50 -17.58
C ASP A 285 -11.53 12.68 -17.39
N CYS A 286 -12.69 12.42 -16.79
CA CYS A 286 -13.67 13.45 -16.46
C CYS A 286 -14.59 13.02 -15.30
N VAL A 287 -15.26 14.00 -14.69
CA VAL A 287 -16.26 13.79 -13.63
C VAL A 287 -17.63 14.16 -14.16
N LEU A 288 -18.59 13.25 -14.04
CA LEU A 288 -19.98 13.42 -14.42
C LEU A 288 -20.75 14.12 -13.29
N GLY A 289 -20.35 15.35 -13.03
CA GLY A 289 -21.03 16.24 -12.09
C GLY A 289 -21.05 17.67 -12.62
N ASP A 290 -21.89 18.51 -12.04
CA ASP A 290 -21.93 19.96 -12.35
C ASP A 290 -20.64 20.68 -11.90
N ALA A 291 -20.57 21.99 -12.13
CA ALA A 291 -19.41 22.80 -11.79
C ALA A 291 -19.06 22.73 -10.28
N ASP A 292 -20.08 22.71 -9.42
CA ASP A 292 -19.90 22.67 -7.96
C ASP A 292 -19.33 21.33 -7.51
N GLN A 293 -19.85 20.22 -8.05
CA GLN A 293 -19.34 18.87 -7.78
C GLN A 293 -17.87 18.70 -8.21
N ARG A 294 -17.49 19.27 -9.36
CA ARG A 294 -16.08 19.24 -9.83
C ARG A 294 -15.18 20.13 -8.98
N ALA A 295 -15.69 21.29 -8.55
CA ALA A 295 -14.98 22.17 -7.62
C ALA A 295 -14.77 21.48 -6.27
N LEU A 296 -15.76 20.74 -5.76
CA LEU A 296 -15.66 19.95 -4.53
C LEU A 296 -14.55 18.89 -4.62
N LEU A 297 -14.45 18.13 -5.72
CA LEU A 297 -13.36 17.16 -5.90
C LEU A 297 -12.00 17.86 -5.92
N THR A 298 -11.90 18.96 -6.67
CA THR A 298 -10.64 19.73 -6.81
C THR A 298 -10.19 20.27 -5.45
N GLU A 299 -11.13 20.78 -4.66
CA GLU A 299 -10.84 21.29 -3.32
C GLU A 299 -10.47 20.16 -2.36
N ALA A 300 -11.17 19.02 -2.38
CA ALA A 300 -10.79 17.86 -1.58
C ALA A 300 -9.39 17.33 -1.95
N GLN A 301 -9.04 17.32 -3.23
CA GLN A 301 -7.71 16.97 -3.73
C GLN A 301 -6.64 17.93 -3.21
N ARG A 302 -6.91 19.23 -3.21
CA ARG A 302 -5.99 20.25 -2.67
C ARG A 302 -5.85 20.09 -1.15
N ALA A 303 -6.97 20.03 -0.43
CA ALA A 303 -7.03 19.95 1.02
C ALA A 303 -6.34 18.69 1.58
N THR A 304 -6.28 17.60 0.81
CA THR A 304 -5.62 16.35 1.21
C THR A 304 -4.23 16.13 0.61
N ALA A 305 -3.74 17.03 -0.25
CA ALA A 305 -2.45 16.83 -0.95
C ALA A 305 -1.28 16.58 0.02
N TRP A 306 -1.19 17.38 1.09
CA TRP A 306 -0.18 17.22 2.14
C TRP A 306 -0.24 15.82 2.79
N LYS A 307 -1.46 15.30 3.03
CA LYS A 307 -1.66 13.99 3.65
C LYS A 307 -1.19 12.87 2.73
N ARG A 308 -1.43 13.00 1.42
CA ARG A 308 -0.96 12.02 0.42
C ARG A 308 0.55 11.96 0.37
N ARG A 309 1.22 13.13 0.34
CA ARG A 309 2.68 13.20 0.40
C ARG A 309 3.26 12.63 1.70
N ALA A 310 2.66 12.95 2.84
CA ALA A 310 3.04 12.37 4.13
C ALA A 310 2.93 10.84 4.14
N LEU A 311 1.83 10.28 3.61
CA LEU A 311 1.65 8.83 3.52
C LEU A 311 2.61 8.19 2.50
N MET A 312 2.92 8.85 1.38
CA MET A 312 3.95 8.38 0.45
C MET A 312 5.33 8.33 1.11
N GLN A 313 5.68 9.36 1.90
CA GLN A 313 6.95 9.41 2.64
C GLN A 313 7.03 8.33 3.72
N MET A 314 5.91 8.04 4.39
CA MET A 314 5.79 6.90 5.31
C MET A 314 6.05 5.57 4.58
N ARG A 315 5.44 5.34 3.41
CA ARG A 315 5.65 4.11 2.61
C ARG A 315 7.09 3.96 2.14
N ALA A 316 7.70 5.03 1.65
CA ALA A 316 9.12 5.03 1.26
C ALA A 316 10.04 4.69 2.45
N THR A 317 9.67 5.12 3.65
CA THR A 317 10.38 4.77 4.89
C THR A 317 10.21 3.30 5.24
N VAL A 318 9.00 2.76 5.11
CA VAL A 318 8.76 1.31 5.26
C VAL A 318 9.59 0.50 4.26
N ASP A 319 9.67 0.94 2.99
CA ASP A 319 10.53 0.31 1.99
C ASP A 319 11.98 0.23 2.44
N ALA A 320 12.53 1.34 2.94
CA ALA A 320 13.89 1.40 3.43
C ALA A 320 14.11 0.46 4.63
N LEU A 321 13.21 0.46 5.61
CA LEU A 321 13.31 -0.40 6.80
C LEU A 321 13.20 -1.90 6.46
N VAL A 322 12.34 -2.26 5.50
CA VAL A 322 12.23 -3.64 5.00
C VAL A 322 13.48 -4.06 4.26
N GLU A 323 14.08 -3.17 3.46
CA GLU A 323 15.32 -3.44 2.74
C GLU A 323 16.52 -3.59 3.67
N GLU A 324 16.66 -2.71 4.66
CA GLU A 324 17.72 -2.75 5.67
C GLU A 324 17.61 -4.00 6.57
N GLY A 325 16.40 -4.54 6.71
CA GLY A 325 16.19 -5.81 7.40
C GLY A 325 16.67 -5.76 8.85
N ASN A 326 16.45 -4.63 9.55
CA ASN A 326 16.86 -4.40 10.93
C ASN A 326 16.61 -5.62 11.81
N ARG A 327 17.59 -5.96 12.65
CA ARG A 327 17.47 -7.13 13.52
C ARG A 327 16.31 -6.93 14.50
N PHE A 328 15.57 -8.00 14.75
CA PHE A 328 14.66 -8.01 15.91
C PHE A 328 15.43 -7.83 17.21
N ASP A 329 14.95 -6.97 18.09
CA ASP A 329 15.61 -6.70 19.35
C ASP A 329 15.42 -7.86 20.33
N ARG A 330 16.22 -8.89 20.14
CA ARG A 330 16.33 -10.05 21.02
C ARG A 330 17.75 -10.63 20.92
N PRO A 331 18.41 -10.92 22.05
CA PRO A 331 19.68 -11.64 22.04
C PRO A 331 19.62 -12.97 21.27
N LEU A 332 20.69 -13.33 20.56
CA LEU A 332 20.77 -14.62 19.88
C LEU A 332 20.72 -15.76 20.91
N GLY A 333 19.96 -16.81 20.61
CA GLY A 333 19.75 -17.95 21.50
C GLY A 333 18.52 -17.83 22.40
N GLU A 334 17.91 -16.65 22.52
CA GLU A 334 16.69 -16.47 23.30
C GLU A 334 15.45 -16.94 22.50
N GLU A 335 14.68 -17.85 23.10
CA GLU A 335 13.46 -18.39 22.47
C GLU A 335 12.21 -17.56 22.80
N GLY A 336 12.15 -17.00 24.02
CA GLY A 336 10.99 -16.30 24.56
C GLY A 336 11.01 -14.78 24.34
N PRO A 337 9.92 -14.07 24.71
CA PRO A 337 9.86 -12.61 24.67
C PRO A 337 10.53 -11.94 25.88
N ASP A 338 11.05 -12.71 26.84
CA ASP A 338 11.45 -12.22 28.17
C ASP A 338 12.63 -11.23 28.11
N ARG A 339 13.44 -11.28 27.05
CA ARG A 339 14.55 -10.35 26.79
C ARG A 339 14.34 -9.48 25.53
N ASP A 340 13.11 -9.40 25.04
CA ASP A 340 12.78 -8.52 23.91
C ASP A 340 13.03 -7.06 24.33
N GLY A 341 13.79 -6.33 23.52
CA GLY A 341 14.16 -4.95 23.80
C GLY A 341 15.49 -4.75 24.53
N GLN A 342 16.27 -5.79 24.81
CA GLN A 342 17.51 -5.59 25.56
C GLN A 342 18.67 -5.02 24.72
N LEU A 343 18.72 -5.28 23.41
CA LEU A 343 19.83 -4.93 22.54
C LEU A 343 19.87 -3.44 22.20
N ARG A 344 18.74 -2.78 21.93
CA ARG A 344 18.72 -1.37 21.46
C ARG A 344 19.37 -0.38 22.44
N PRO A 345 19.16 -0.47 23.77
CA PRO A 345 19.90 0.39 24.71
C PRO A 345 21.42 0.19 24.67
N VAL A 346 21.88 -1.07 24.53
CA VAL A 346 23.31 -1.39 24.43
C VAL A 346 23.88 -0.92 23.08
N TRP A 347 23.13 -1.13 22.00
CA TRP A 347 23.44 -0.61 20.67
C TRP A 347 23.58 0.92 20.70
N MET A 348 22.66 1.64 21.33
CA MET A 348 22.70 3.10 21.41
C MET A 348 23.96 3.60 22.13
N SER A 349 24.32 2.97 23.26
CA SER A 349 25.55 3.30 23.99
C SER A 349 26.79 3.09 23.13
N ALA A 350 26.86 1.98 22.38
CA ALA A 350 27.97 1.69 21.48
C ALA A 350 28.03 2.65 20.29
N TYR A 351 26.87 2.96 19.68
CA TYR A 351 26.73 3.92 18.60
C TYR A 351 27.23 5.31 19.01
N LEU A 352 26.78 5.84 20.15
CA LEU A 352 27.20 7.16 20.65
C LEU A 352 28.69 7.22 21.01
N ARG A 353 29.30 6.08 21.35
CA ARG A 353 30.75 5.95 21.58
C ARG A 353 31.56 5.77 20.29
N GLY A 354 30.92 5.72 19.12
CA GLY A 354 31.58 5.50 17.83
C GLY A 354 32.12 4.07 17.65
N LEU A 355 31.60 3.09 18.38
CA LEU A 355 32.00 1.70 18.23
C LEU A 355 31.37 1.08 16.98
N SER A 356 32.06 0.13 16.34
CA SER A 356 31.54 -0.63 15.21
C SER A 356 30.70 -1.84 15.62
N SER A 357 30.80 -2.26 16.88
CA SER A 357 30.09 -3.41 17.44
C SER A 357 29.90 -3.29 18.95
N PHE A 358 28.97 -4.05 19.51
CA PHE A 358 28.72 -4.19 20.94
C PHE A 358 28.54 -5.67 21.32
N ARG A 359 28.67 -5.99 22.61
CA ARG A 359 28.50 -7.36 23.10
C ARG A 359 27.35 -7.43 24.09
N VAL A 360 26.55 -8.47 23.97
CA VAL A 360 25.56 -8.89 24.96
C VAL A 360 25.78 -10.38 25.16
N ASP A 361 26.05 -10.77 26.41
CA ASP A 361 26.58 -12.08 26.75
C ASP A 361 27.88 -12.34 25.96
N GLU A 362 28.08 -13.54 25.40
CA GLU A 362 29.28 -13.88 24.62
C GLU A 362 29.22 -13.42 23.15
N VAL A 363 28.06 -12.92 22.71
CA VAL A 363 27.77 -12.64 21.30
C VAL A 363 28.09 -11.18 20.96
N SER A 364 28.76 -10.98 19.81
CA SER A 364 29.01 -9.66 19.23
C SER A 364 27.94 -9.30 18.20
N TYR A 365 27.48 -8.06 18.25
CA TYR A 365 26.47 -7.47 17.39
C TYR A 365 27.04 -6.23 16.70
N PRO A 366 26.85 -6.07 15.39
CA PRO A 366 27.31 -4.87 14.68
C PRO A 366 26.43 -3.66 15.02
N VAL A 367 27.05 -2.47 15.00
CA VAL A 367 26.34 -1.18 15.11
C VAL A 367 25.82 -0.70 13.75
N PHE A 368 26.58 -0.99 12.69
CA PHE A 368 26.30 -0.60 11.32
C PHE A 368 26.10 -1.83 10.43
N ASP A 369 25.32 -1.67 9.35
CA ASP A 369 25.21 -2.69 8.30
C ASP A 369 26.48 -2.71 7.41
N PRO A 370 26.59 -3.65 6.45
CA PRO A 370 27.74 -3.71 5.54
C PRO A 370 27.93 -2.45 4.67
N ALA A 371 26.92 -1.60 4.52
CA ALA A 371 26.99 -0.34 3.79
C ALA A 371 27.31 0.86 4.70
N GLY A 372 27.59 0.64 5.99
CA GLY A 372 27.88 1.69 6.96
C GLY A 372 26.64 2.44 7.44
N LYS A 373 25.43 1.97 7.14
CA LYS A 373 24.19 2.55 7.68
C LYS A 373 23.97 2.11 9.12
N PRO A 374 23.40 2.95 9.99
CA PRO A 374 23.07 2.55 11.36
C PRO A 374 22.08 1.39 11.34
N TRP A 375 22.33 0.35 12.15
CA TRP A 375 21.55 -0.88 12.16
C TRP A 375 20.92 -1.15 13.54
N PRO A 376 20.01 -0.26 14.01
CA PRO A 376 19.41 -0.38 15.33
C PRO A 376 18.53 -1.64 15.44
N PRO A 377 18.64 -2.40 16.53
CA PRO A 377 17.67 -3.42 16.86
C PRO A 377 16.27 -2.82 17.06
N GLN A 378 15.23 -3.54 16.65
CA GLN A 378 13.83 -3.09 16.73
C GLN A 378 12.90 -4.18 17.26
N VAL A 379 11.99 -3.81 18.17
CA VAL A 379 10.73 -4.54 18.37
C VAL A 379 9.62 -3.96 17.49
N CYS A 380 8.41 -4.52 17.55
CA CYS A 380 7.29 -4.09 16.73
C CYS A 380 6.91 -2.60 16.91
N VAL A 381 6.92 -2.10 18.15
CA VAL A 381 6.62 -0.69 18.43
C VAL A 381 7.73 0.22 17.90
N ASP A 382 9.00 -0.17 18.04
CA ASP A 382 10.11 0.62 17.48
C ASP A 382 9.95 0.76 15.97
N PHE A 383 9.61 -0.31 15.25
CA PHE A 383 9.41 -0.24 13.80
C PHE A 383 8.33 0.78 13.41
N VAL A 384 7.21 0.78 14.13
CA VAL A 384 6.11 1.73 13.88
C VAL A 384 6.54 3.16 14.16
N LEU A 385 7.12 3.43 15.34
CA LEU A 385 7.55 4.79 15.71
C LEU A 385 8.72 5.29 14.85
N ASP A 386 9.72 4.44 14.62
CA ASP A 386 10.86 4.74 13.75
C ASP A 386 10.40 5.05 12.32
N THR A 387 9.30 4.45 11.84
CA THR A 387 8.71 4.79 10.53
C THR A 387 8.25 6.24 10.50
N TYR A 388 7.53 6.71 11.52
CA TYR A 388 7.08 8.10 11.61
C TYR A 388 8.23 9.10 11.80
N GLU A 389 9.16 8.79 12.71
CA GLU A 389 10.32 9.63 13.00
C GLU A 389 11.19 9.80 11.75
N ARG A 390 11.52 8.69 11.08
CA ARG A 390 12.36 8.72 9.89
C ARG A 390 11.66 9.35 8.69
N ALA A 391 10.34 9.15 8.54
CA ALA A 391 9.56 9.86 7.53
C ALA A 391 9.60 11.38 7.75
N ALA A 392 9.63 11.83 9.01
CA ALA A 392 9.77 13.23 9.39
C ALA A 392 11.23 13.74 9.44
N GLY A 393 12.21 12.92 9.04
CA GLY A 393 13.64 13.29 8.96
C GLY A 393 14.46 13.01 10.22
N THR A 394 13.88 12.42 11.27
CA THR A 394 14.61 12.04 12.48
C THR A 394 15.27 10.67 12.28
N TRP A 395 16.60 10.63 12.23
CA TRP A 395 17.33 9.37 12.09
C TRP A 395 18.78 9.44 12.57
N PHE A 396 19.45 8.29 12.61
CA PHE A 396 20.85 8.17 12.99
C PHE A 396 21.79 8.49 11.81
N THR A 397 22.93 9.12 12.09
CA THR A 397 24.02 9.28 11.13
C THR A 397 24.72 7.95 10.83
N GLY A 398 25.25 7.81 9.61
CA GLY A 398 26.03 6.65 9.18
C GLY A 398 27.48 6.64 9.69
N GLN A 399 28.15 5.52 9.46
CA GLN A 399 29.55 5.29 9.81
C GLN A 399 30.46 6.33 9.16
N GLY A 400 31.47 6.78 9.90
CA GLY A 400 32.42 7.82 9.46
C GLY A 400 31.92 9.25 9.67
N MET A 401 30.64 9.45 9.97
CA MET A 401 30.12 10.73 10.47
C MET A 401 30.17 10.77 12.00
N ARG A 402 30.11 11.97 12.59
CA ARG A 402 29.92 12.11 14.04
C ARG A 402 28.62 11.40 14.43
N ALA A 403 28.71 10.43 15.35
CA ALA A 403 27.55 9.70 15.84
C ALA A 403 26.54 10.68 16.47
N ALA A 404 25.38 10.78 15.86
CA ALA A 404 24.29 11.64 16.30
C ALA A 404 22.96 11.07 15.84
N ARG A 405 21.89 11.37 16.56
CA ARG A 405 20.52 11.24 16.06
C ARG A 405 20.12 12.62 15.55
N VAL A 406 20.08 12.76 14.22
CA VAL A 406 19.62 13.98 13.55
C VAL A 406 18.15 14.15 13.85
N ARG A 407 17.76 15.33 14.33
CA ARG A 407 16.39 15.65 14.67
C ARG A 407 15.67 16.23 13.44
N GLY A 408 14.57 15.61 13.07
CA GLY A 408 13.62 16.07 12.07
C GLY A 408 12.43 16.80 12.70
N GLN A 409 11.28 16.78 12.02
CA GLN A 409 10.07 17.48 12.47
C GLN A 409 9.30 16.74 13.58
N LEU A 410 9.59 15.45 13.77
CA LEU A 410 8.96 14.58 14.76
C LEU A 410 10.03 13.75 15.47
N ASP A 411 10.03 13.80 16.80
CA ASP A 411 10.85 12.97 17.65
C ASP A 411 10.01 12.54 18.86
N PHE A 412 9.75 11.24 19.02
CA PHE A 412 8.96 10.74 20.14
C PHE A 412 9.72 10.73 21.46
N ASP A 413 11.05 10.91 21.46
CA ASP A 413 11.80 11.10 22.70
C ASP A 413 11.40 12.41 23.42
N ASP A 414 10.89 13.39 22.67
CA ASP A 414 10.40 14.66 23.22
C ASP A 414 8.96 14.60 23.76
N THR A 415 8.24 13.49 23.54
CA THR A 415 6.80 13.42 23.86
C THR A 415 6.50 12.79 25.22
N GLY A 416 7.52 12.25 25.89
CA GLY A 416 7.41 11.71 27.25
C GLY A 416 6.75 10.34 27.33
N ILE A 417 6.86 9.49 26.29
CA ILE A 417 6.33 8.12 26.33
C ILE A 417 7.04 7.31 27.44
N PRO A 418 6.35 6.88 28.51
CA PRO A 418 7.02 6.25 29.65
C PRO A 418 7.76 4.95 29.29
N ASN A 419 7.20 4.18 28.35
CA ASN A 419 7.85 3.02 27.76
C ASN A 419 7.56 3.00 26.26
N ARG A 420 8.47 3.58 25.47
CA ARG A 420 8.34 3.69 23.99
C ARG A 420 8.35 2.36 23.23
N ARG A 421 8.47 1.23 23.92
CA ARG A 421 8.73 -0.09 23.29
C ARG A 421 7.65 -1.12 23.58
N GLY A 422 6.80 -0.87 24.58
CA GLY A 422 5.69 -1.73 24.93
C GLY A 422 4.44 -1.40 24.12
N VAL A 423 3.72 -2.43 23.68
CA VAL A 423 2.46 -2.26 22.94
C VAL A 423 1.40 -1.62 23.84
N LEU A 424 1.11 -2.15 25.04
CA LEU A 424 0.13 -1.50 25.94
C LEU A 424 0.53 -0.06 26.32
N PRO A 425 1.78 0.22 26.75
CA PRO A 425 2.22 1.59 27.01
C PRO A 425 2.02 2.56 25.84
N LEU A 426 2.23 2.14 24.60
CA LEU A 426 1.93 2.98 23.43
C LEU A 426 0.45 3.35 23.36
N GLY A 427 -0.45 2.38 23.56
CA GLY A 427 -1.89 2.62 23.55
C GLY A 427 -2.35 3.55 24.69
N ASP A 428 -1.76 3.41 25.87
CA ASP A 428 -2.05 4.28 27.02
C ASP A 428 -1.52 5.70 26.79
N PHE A 429 -0.29 5.84 26.30
CA PHE A 429 0.29 7.13 25.90
C PHE A 429 -0.53 7.83 24.81
N ALA A 430 -0.94 7.09 23.76
CA ALA A 430 -1.74 7.67 22.70
C ALA A 430 -3.09 8.20 23.22
N ALA A 431 -3.69 7.52 24.21
CA ALA A 431 -4.94 7.96 24.83
C ALA A 431 -4.78 9.23 25.68
N THR A 432 -3.58 9.50 26.22
CA THR A 432 -3.29 10.75 26.94
C THR A 432 -2.83 11.90 26.03
N ARG A 433 -2.65 11.64 24.73
CA ARG A 433 -2.18 12.60 23.73
C ARG A 433 -3.16 12.75 22.56
N PRO A 434 -4.39 13.26 22.81
CA PRO A 434 -5.37 13.50 21.75
C PRO A 434 -4.90 14.53 20.71
N ASP A 435 -3.91 15.35 21.04
CA ASP A 435 -3.22 16.25 20.12
C ASP A 435 -2.41 15.51 19.05
N LEU A 436 -1.94 14.30 19.36
CA LEU A 436 -1.13 13.46 18.48
C LEU A 436 -1.90 12.27 17.89
N PHE A 437 -2.90 11.75 18.61
CA PHE A 437 -3.54 10.49 18.27
C PHE A 437 -5.03 10.43 18.60
N GLU A 438 -5.81 9.78 17.73
CA GLU A 438 -7.15 9.26 18.05
C GLU A 438 -7.01 7.78 18.43
N VAL A 439 -7.56 7.38 19.59
CA VAL A 439 -7.49 5.99 20.06
C VAL A 439 -8.87 5.35 20.13
N ARG A 440 -8.99 4.15 19.57
CA ARG A 440 -10.14 3.27 19.76
C ARG A 440 -9.72 1.92 20.32
N ARG A 441 -10.39 1.46 21.36
CA ARG A 441 -10.22 0.11 21.93
C ARG A 441 -11.34 -0.81 21.44
N PHE A 442 -10.99 -2.04 21.09
CA PHE A 442 -11.94 -3.08 20.71
C PHE A 442 -12.33 -3.87 21.96
N GLN A 443 -13.63 -4.02 22.23
CA GLN A 443 -14.12 -4.67 23.44
C GLN A 443 -15.12 -5.78 23.14
N ARG A 444 -15.24 -6.73 24.06
CA ARG A 444 -16.26 -7.80 24.05
C ARG A 444 -16.34 -8.49 22.68
N GLU A 445 -17.49 -8.40 22.02
CA GLU A 445 -17.80 -9.05 20.73
C GLU A 445 -16.93 -8.53 19.57
N GLU A 446 -16.36 -7.32 19.68
CA GLU A 446 -15.41 -6.81 18.68
C GLU A 446 -14.05 -7.54 18.75
N ARG A 447 -13.73 -8.22 19.85
CA ARG A 447 -12.47 -8.96 20.03
C ARG A 447 -12.55 -10.35 19.38
N VAL A 448 -12.88 -10.38 18.09
CA VAL A 448 -12.97 -11.61 17.30
C VAL A 448 -11.59 -12.29 17.23
N PRO A 449 -11.41 -13.52 17.76
CA PRO A 449 -10.16 -14.24 17.65
C PRO A 449 -9.92 -14.68 16.21
N PHE A 450 -8.67 -14.66 15.77
CA PHE A 450 -8.33 -15.05 14.39
C PHE A 450 -8.64 -16.52 14.05
N GLY A 451 -8.73 -17.39 15.05
CA GLY A 451 -9.21 -18.77 14.90
C GLY A 451 -10.58 -18.85 14.24
N GLU A 452 -11.41 -17.81 14.39
CA GLU A 452 -12.69 -17.63 13.72
C GLU A 452 -12.53 -16.83 12.41
N ARG A 453 -11.59 -17.25 11.55
CA ARG A 453 -11.13 -16.51 10.34
C ARG A 453 -12.25 -15.83 9.54
N ARG A 454 -13.34 -16.54 9.25
CA ARG A 454 -14.47 -15.99 8.49
C ARG A 454 -15.08 -14.78 9.19
N LYS A 455 -15.36 -14.89 10.50
CA LYS A 455 -15.89 -13.78 11.30
C LYS A 455 -14.88 -12.65 11.43
N PHE A 456 -13.58 -12.97 11.54
CA PHE A 456 -12.54 -11.95 11.63
C PHE A 456 -12.44 -11.10 10.36
N PHE A 457 -12.42 -11.73 9.18
CA PHE A 457 -12.40 -11.00 7.91
C PHE A 457 -13.72 -10.26 7.63
N GLN A 458 -14.85 -10.85 8.02
CA GLN A 458 -16.14 -10.17 7.95
C GLN A 458 -16.15 -8.90 8.81
N PHE A 459 -15.67 -8.99 10.06
CA PHE A 459 -15.54 -7.83 10.95
C PHE A 459 -14.70 -6.71 10.33
N LEU A 460 -13.54 -7.05 9.74
CA LEU A 460 -12.70 -6.05 9.08
C LEU A 460 -13.36 -5.44 7.82
N ALA A 461 -14.14 -6.23 7.08
CA ALA A 461 -14.86 -5.74 5.90
C ALA A 461 -15.98 -4.77 6.28
N GLU A 462 -16.81 -5.14 7.26
CA GLU A 462 -17.92 -4.31 7.76
C GLU A 462 -17.43 -3.02 8.43
N ARG A 463 -16.21 -3.05 8.97
CA ARG A 463 -15.54 -1.91 9.64
C ARG A 463 -14.41 -1.31 8.81
N ALA A 464 -14.42 -1.46 7.48
CA ALA A 464 -13.33 -1.02 6.62
C ALA A 464 -13.00 0.49 6.75
N ASP A 465 -13.99 1.33 7.06
CA ASP A 465 -13.78 2.76 7.29
C ASP A 465 -13.14 3.11 8.63
N ASP A 466 -13.11 2.16 9.58
CA ASP A 466 -12.48 2.34 10.89
C ASP A 466 -10.95 2.24 10.82
N PHE A 467 -10.41 1.71 9.70
CA PHE A 467 -8.98 1.53 9.46
C PHE A 467 -8.54 2.36 8.27
N LYS A 468 -7.53 3.20 8.46
CA LYS A 468 -6.98 4.09 7.45
C LYS A 468 -5.47 3.89 7.31
N PRO A 469 -4.89 4.20 6.14
CA PRO A 469 -3.44 4.29 5.99
C PRO A 469 -2.84 5.23 7.05
N GLY A 470 -1.78 4.77 7.71
CA GLY A 470 -1.17 5.41 8.88
C GLY A 470 -1.74 4.92 10.23
N ASP A 471 -2.82 4.15 10.26
CA ASP A 471 -3.27 3.61 11.55
C ASP A 471 -2.26 2.59 12.09
N ILE A 472 -2.03 2.64 13.40
CA ILE A 472 -1.30 1.63 14.17
C ILE A 472 -2.34 0.72 14.79
N VAL A 473 -2.26 -0.59 14.53
CA VAL A 473 -3.18 -1.57 15.11
C VAL A 473 -2.41 -2.47 16.06
N ALA A 474 -2.93 -2.61 17.28
CA ALA A 474 -2.42 -3.58 18.24
C ALA A 474 -3.29 -4.83 18.23
N ILE A 475 -2.61 -5.98 18.26
CA ILE A 475 -3.23 -7.29 18.43
C ILE A 475 -2.76 -7.89 19.76
N HIS A 476 -3.68 -8.58 20.43
CA HIS A 476 -3.46 -9.10 21.77
C HIS A 476 -4.16 -10.44 21.97
N GLY A 477 -3.46 -11.39 22.57
CA GLY A 477 -4.06 -12.67 22.97
C GLY A 477 -3.03 -13.77 23.13
N LEU A 478 -3.51 -14.97 23.44
CA LEU A 478 -2.67 -16.13 23.72
C LEU A 478 -1.96 -16.65 22.46
N LYS A 479 -0.69 -17.02 22.61
CA LYS A 479 0.03 -17.84 21.62
C LYS A 479 -0.04 -19.32 22.02
N ARG A 480 0.59 -20.19 21.23
CA ARG A 480 0.64 -21.65 21.48
C ARG A 480 1.37 -22.03 22.77
N ASP A 481 2.21 -21.13 23.30
CA ASP A 481 2.93 -21.28 24.57
C ASP A 481 2.07 -20.88 25.79
N GLU A 482 0.78 -20.63 25.59
CA GLU A 482 -0.17 -20.19 26.62
C GLU A 482 0.19 -18.87 27.31
N ARG A 483 1.17 -18.13 26.78
CA ARG A 483 1.50 -16.78 27.23
C ARG A 483 0.68 -15.77 26.43
N ILE A 484 0.41 -14.63 27.06
CA ILE A 484 -0.17 -13.47 26.38
C ILE A 484 0.93 -12.83 25.53
N HIS A 485 0.66 -12.68 24.25
CA HIS A 485 1.53 -11.96 23.34
C HIS A 485 0.83 -10.75 22.76
N GLN A 486 1.64 -9.74 22.47
CA GLN A 486 1.19 -8.46 21.95
C GLN A 486 2.02 -8.13 20.72
N HIS A 487 1.43 -7.43 19.77
CA HIS A 487 2.14 -7.00 18.57
C HIS A 487 1.48 -5.74 18.03
N ALA A 488 2.29 -4.81 17.53
CA ALA A 488 1.85 -3.62 16.84
C ALA A 488 2.20 -3.73 15.35
N LEU A 489 1.28 -3.30 14.50
CA LEU A 489 1.46 -3.26 13.05
C LEU A 489 1.00 -1.92 12.49
N LEU A 490 1.56 -1.53 11.35
CA LEU A 490 1.22 -0.33 10.62
C LEU A 490 0.31 -0.68 9.43
N VAL A 491 -0.80 0.03 9.28
CA VAL A 491 -1.63 -0.01 8.07
C VAL A 491 -0.98 0.92 7.04
N GLU A 492 -0.38 0.34 6.02
CA GLU A 492 0.33 1.07 4.97
C GLU A 492 -0.63 1.63 3.90
N TRP A 493 -1.62 0.81 3.52
CA TRP A 493 -2.64 1.16 2.53
C TRP A 493 -3.90 0.32 2.73
N SER A 494 -5.01 0.84 2.20
CA SER A 494 -6.29 0.15 2.14
C SER A 494 -6.64 -0.16 0.69
N ASP A 495 -7.44 -1.19 0.47
CA ASP A 495 -8.01 -1.45 -0.83
C ASP A 495 -8.97 -0.31 -1.25
N PRO A 496 -8.77 0.37 -2.39
CA PRO A 496 -9.65 1.46 -2.82
C PRO A 496 -11.08 1.01 -3.15
N VAL A 497 -11.34 -0.27 -3.38
CA VAL A 497 -12.71 -0.74 -3.69
C VAL A 497 -13.52 -0.98 -2.41
N THR A 498 -13.03 -1.87 -1.55
CA THR A 498 -13.77 -2.26 -0.33
C THR A 498 -13.40 -1.44 0.89
N GLY A 499 -12.21 -0.82 0.85
CA GLY A 499 -11.63 -0.16 2.00
C GLY A 499 -10.86 -1.00 2.97
N PHE A 500 -10.83 -2.30 2.73
CA PHE A 500 -10.20 -3.25 3.61
C PHE A 500 -8.71 -2.91 3.82
N PRO A 501 -8.20 -2.87 5.07
CA PRO A 501 -6.80 -2.56 5.36
C PRO A 501 -5.89 -3.73 4.95
N ALA A 502 -5.56 -3.84 3.67
CA ALA A 502 -4.85 -4.99 3.13
C ALA A 502 -3.31 -4.85 3.16
N GLY A 503 -2.79 -3.62 3.14
CA GLY A 503 -1.36 -3.36 3.22
C GLY A 503 -0.91 -3.23 4.66
N LEU A 504 -0.22 -4.24 5.19
CA LEU A 504 0.32 -4.19 6.55
C LEU A 504 1.84 -4.29 6.54
N ALA A 505 2.48 -3.53 7.41
CA ALA A 505 3.90 -3.64 7.68
C ALA A 505 4.15 -3.86 9.17
N ASP A 506 5.08 -4.76 9.49
CA ASP A 506 5.44 -5.06 10.86
C ASP A 506 6.92 -5.47 11.02
N GLN A 507 7.33 -5.63 12.28
CA GLN A 507 8.63 -6.16 12.68
C GLN A 507 8.42 -7.37 13.59
N MET A 508 8.19 -8.53 12.96
CA MET A 508 8.17 -9.82 13.63
C MET A 508 9.38 -10.63 13.14
N LYS A 509 10.46 -10.65 13.93
CA LYS A 509 11.80 -11.19 13.62
C LYS A 509 12.65 -10.38 12.62
N ARG A 510 12.06 -9.85 11.55
CA ARG A 510 12.66 -8.81 10.69
C ARG A 510 11.54 -7.96 10.06
N PRO A 511 11.79 -6.70 9.66
CA PRO A 511 10.78 -5.84 9.06
C PRO A 511 10.29 -6.43 7.74
N ARG A 512 8.97 -6.52 7.56
CA ARG A 512 8.35 -7.05 6.34
C ARG A 512 6.98 -6.43 6.09
N ARG A 513 6.55 -6.45 4.83
CA ARG A 513 5.15 -6.36 4.46
C ARG A 513 4.48 -7.72 4.61
N ARG A 514 3.33 -7.76 5.26
CA ARG A 514 2.58 -8.98 5.59
C ARG A 514 1.09 -8.78 5.36
N THR A 515 0.37 -9.89 5.40
CA THR A 515 -1.10 -9.92 5.38
C THR A 515 -1.63 -10.19 6.77
N TRP A 516 -2.94 -10.01 6.98
CA TRP A 516 -3.58 -10.43 8.23
C TRP A 516 -3.34 -11.91 8.54
N GLU A 517 -3.48 -12.81 7.56
CA GLU A 517 -3.16 -14.23 7.76
C GLU A 517 -1.69 -14.42 8.14
N GLY A 518 -0.75 -13.74 7.46
CA GLY A 518 0.67 -13.85 7.74
C GLY A 518 1.06 -13.42 9.17
N ILE A 519 0.36 -12.43 9.73
CA ILE A 519 0.59 -11.93 11.09
C ILE A 519 -0.15 -12.77 12.13
N MET A 520 -1.42 -13.07 11.90
CA MET A 520 -2.32 -13.64 12.91
C MET A 520 -2.25 -15.17 13.01
N ALA A 521 -1.86 -15.88 11.94
CA ALA A 521 -1.88 -17.35 11.91
C ALA A 521 -0.94 -18.02 12.93
N GLU A 522 0.13 -17.32 13.36
CA GLU A 522 1.04 -17.84 14.39
C GLU A 522 0.40 -17.91 15.79
N ALA A 523 -0.67 -17.15 16.02
CA ALA A 523 -1.35 -17.05 17.30
C ALA A 523 -2.87 -16.84 17.10
N PRO A 524 -3.62 -17.89 16.74
CA PRO A 524 -5.04 -17.78 16.34
C PRO A 524 -5.97 -17.32 17.48
N LYS A 525 -5.53 -17.34 18.74
CA LYS A 525 -6.31 -16.78 19.87
C LYS A 525 -6.14 -15.26 20.02
N ARG A 526 -5.30 -14.61 19.20
CA ARG A 526 -5.20 -13.15 19.17
C ARG A 526 -6.40 -12.54 18.47
N SER A 527 -6.77 -11.35 18.95
CA SER A 527 -7.76 -10.47 18.36
C SER A 527 -7.22 -9.05 18.30
N LEU A 528 -7.91 -8.17 17.57
CA LEU A 528 -7.62 -6.74 17.62
C LEU A 528 -7.86 -6.22 19.05
N TYR A 529 -7.00 -5.32 19.51
CA TYR A 529 -7.03 -4.79 20.87
C TYR A 529 -7.28 -3.29 20.89
N TYR A 530 -6.50 -2.52 20.14
CA TYR A 530 -6.78 -1.12 19.89
C TYR A 530 -6.30 -0.70 18.49
N ARG A 531 -6.78 0.45 18.05
CA ARG A 531 -6.31 1.19 16.88
C ARG A 531 -5.94 2.60 17.33
N VAL A 532 -4.75 3.04 16.97
CA VAL A 532 -4.20 4.38 17.21
C VAL A 532 -4.05 5.04 15.85
N ARG A 533 -4.76 6.13 15.61
CA ARG A 533 -4.70 6.91 14.38
C ARG A 533 -3.90 8.18 14.62
N PRO A 534 -2.86 8.48 13.82
CA PRO A 534 -2.15 9.74 13.94
C PRO A 534 -3.07 10.92 13.58
N SER A 535 -3.01 12.00 14.36
CA SER A 535 -3.72 13.24 14.09
C SER A 535 -3.21 13.91 12.80
N PRO A 536 -4.01 14.80 12.18
CA PRO A 536 -3.52 15.62 11.08
C PRO A 536 -2.25 16.40 11.43
N GLU A 537 -2.13 16.89 12.67
CA GLU A 537 -0.97 17.64 13.17
C GLU A 537 0.30 16.79 13.15
N LEU A 538 0.20 15.51 13.56
CA LEU A 538 1.30 14.57 13.50
C LEU A 538 1.64 14.23 12.05
N LEU A 539 0.65 13.87 11.23
CA LEU A 539 0.88 13.50 9.83
C LEU A 539 1.49 14.65 9.01
N ARG A 540 1.13 15.90 9.28
CA ARG A 540 1.75 17.08 8.62
C ARG A 540 3.25 17.18 8.87
N LYS A 541 3.81 16.56 9.91
CA LYS A 541 5.26 16.54 10.17
C LYS A 541 6.02 15.62 9.21
N LEU A 542 5.30 14.76 8.49
CA LEU A 542 5.86 13.83 7.50
C LEU A 542 5.78 14.41 6.09
N ASP A 543 5.05 15.51 5.88
CA ASP A 543 4.97 16.15 4.57
C ASP A 543 6.35 16.76 4.22
N PRO A 544 7.00 16.32 3.12
CA PRO A 544 8.30 16.84 2.73
C PRO A 544 8.25 18.29 2.22
N GLU A 545 7.08 18.82 1.86
CA GLU A 545 6.97 20.22 1.44
C GLU A 545 7.08 21.16 2.66
N PRO A 546 7.90 22.24 2.56
CA PRO A 546 8.03 23.22 3.62
C PRO A 546 6.70 23.95 3.84
N ARG A 547 6.42 24.26 5.12
CA ARG A 547 5.23 25.01 5.54
C ARG A 547 5.30 26.48 5.17
#